data_AF-A0A960DRB1-F1
#
_entry.id   AF-A0A960DRB1-F1
#
_cell.length_a   1.000
_cell.length_b   1.000
_cell.length_c   1.000
_cell.angle_alpha   90.00
_cell.angle_beta   90.00
_cell.angle_gamma   90.00
#
_symmetry.space_group_name_H-M   'P 1'
#
loop_
_entity.id
_entity.type
_entity.pdbx_description
1 polymer ?
#
loop_
_entity_poly.entity_id
_entity_poly.type
_entity_poly.pdbx_seq_one_letter_code
_entity_poly.pdbx_strand_id
1 'polypeptide(L)'
;MDATFALALVVAATAAVRGVWSPCGLSMLSSITPMTEAGRGHRFSWTASWFTLGGAVGGLSTGAVAALGAGAVAALDLADTTRWALAAAIAIVTVAIDLGVGGISLPIFKRQVNDAWLRRYRAWVYGAGFGWQIGTGVATYIMTAGVFLTIGLGVLTGSPLAALAIGGFFGLVRGSAVWIGRPATTPAALGEVHDRLDRLAPASRAAAAGAQALAAVVLAALGLGAAAAALVAVAIGVAVLAPRLGRRRALPA
;
A
#
# COMPACT_ATOMS: atom_id res chain seq x y z
N MET A 1 21.90 4.33 -7.10
CA MET A 1 20.65 3.73 -6.61
C MET A 1 20.04 2.92 -7.75
N ASP A 2 19.76 1.64 -7.53
CA ASP A 2 19.09 0.79 -8.53
C ASP A 2 17.67 1.32 -8.82
N ALA A 3 17.29 1.35 -10.10
CA ALA A 3 15.97 1.79 -10.56
C ALA A 3 14.84 0.97 -9.91
N THR A 4 15.07 -0.33 -9.69
CA THR A 4 14.13 -1.23 -9.00
C THR A 4 13.82 -0.73 -7.59
N PHE A 5 14.86 -0.35 -6.84
CA PHE A 5 14.72 0.15 -5.47
C PHE A 5 13.97 1.48 -5.41
N ALA A 6 14.29 2.42 -6.31
CA ALA A 6 13.60 3.71 -6.38
C ALA A 6 12.11 3.53 -6.69
N LEU A 7 11.78 2.72 -7.69
CA LEU A 7 10.39 2.41 -8.05
C LEU A 7 9.67 1.66 -6.91
N ALA A 8 10.36 0.75 -6.22
CA ALA A 8 9.81 0.04 -5.07
C ALA A 8 9.39 1.01 -3.95
N LEU A 9 10.18 2.05 -3.67
CA LEU A 9 9.81 3.06 -2.68
C LEU A 9 8.60 3.89 -3.10
N VAL A 10 8.50 4.27 -4.37
CA VAL A 10 7.32 5.00 -4.91
C VAL A 10 6.06 4.15 -4.81
N VAL A 11 6.13 2.88 -5.23
CA VAL A 11 5.02 1.92 -5.13
C VAL A 11 4.69 1.67 -3.65
N ALA A 12 5.68 1.46 -2.79
CA ALA A 12 5.49 1.27 -1.35
C ALA A 12 4.75 2.44 -0.70
N ALA A 13 5.17 3.68 -0.98
CA ALA A 13 4.53 4.87 -0.42
C ALA A 13 3.06 4.96 -0.85
N THR A 14 2.81 4.88 -2.16
CA THR A 14 1.44 5.01 -2.70
C THR A 14 0.54 3.85 -2.28
N ALA A 15 1.05 2.63 -2.23
CA ALA A 15 0.31 1.46 -1.75
C ALA A 15 0.00 1.54 -0.25
N ALA A 16 0.97 1.98 0.57
CA ALA A 16 0.77 2.21 2.00
C ALA A 16 -0.31 3.26 2.26
N VAL A 17 -0.22 4.41 1.58
CA VAL A 17 -1.21 5.49 1.66
C VAL A 17 -2.59 5.01 1.21
N ARG A 18 -2.69 4.26 0.11
CA ARG A 18 -3.96 3.70 -0.38
C ARG A 18 -4.64 2.78 0.64
N GLY A 19 -3.85 2.13 1.51
CA GLY A 19 -4.33 1.31 2.62
C GLY A 19 -5.16 2.05 3.67
N VAL A 20 -5.07 3.39 3.76
CA VAL A 20 -5.85 4.22 4.72
C VAL A 20 -7.35 4.09 4.47
N TRP A 21 -7.76 4.07 3.21
CA TRP A 21 -9.14 3.87 2.79
C TRP A 21 -9.61 2.40 2.86
N SER A 22 -8.88 1.54 3.55
CA SER A 22 -9.39 0.21 3.88
C SER A 22 -10.45 0.32 4.98
N PRO A 23 -11.43 -0.60 5.04
CA PRO A 23 -12.36 -0.65 6.16
C PRO A 23 -11.65 -0.67 7.53
N CYS A 24 -10.50 -1.35 7.62
CA CYS A 24 -9.68 -1.38 8.83
C CYS A 24 -9.00 -0.03 9.12
N GLY A 25 -8.51 0.68 8.09
CA GLY A 25 -7.89 2.00 8.24
C GLY A 25 -8.89 3.07 8.70
N LEU A 26 -10.08 3.10 8.10
CA LEU A 26 -11.14 4.05 8.49
C LEU A 26 -11.69 3.75 9.89
N SER A 27 -11.88 2.46 10.22
CA SER A 27 -12.28 2.05 11.57
C SER A 27 -11.22 2.44 12.61
N MET A 28 -9.94 2.25 12.29
CA MET A 28 -8.83 2.64 13.14
C MET A 28 -8.80 4.16 13.37
N LEU A 29 -8.95 4.96 12.31
CA LEU A 29 -9.02 6.43 12.39
C LEU A 29 -10.22 6.95 13.17
N SER A 30 -11.26 6.13 13.33
CA SER A 30 -12.41 6.45 14.20
C SER A 30 -12.17 6.03 15.65
N SER A 31 -11.35 5.01 15.87
CA SER A 31 -11.16 4.36 17.17
C SER A 31 -9.96 4.88 17.96
N ILE A 32 -8.93 5.40 17.27
CA ILE A 32 -7.70 5.94 17.85
C ILE A 32 -7.59 7.40 17.41
N THR A 33 -8.17 8.27 18.22
CA THR A 33 -8.21 9.73 18.05
C THR A 33 -7.99 10.41 19.40
N PRO A 34 -7.63 11.70 19.46
CA PRO A 34 -7.58 12.42 20.73
C PRO A 34 -8.83 12.29 21.57
N MET A 35 -10.02 12.41 20.96
CA MET A 35 -11.30 12.30 21.66
C MET A 35 -11.51 10.90 22.27
N THR A 36 -11.31 9.85 21.47
CA THR A 36 -11.58 8.47 21.90
C THR A 36 -10.54 7.98 22.91
N GLU A 37 -9.28 8.38 22.75
CA GLU A 37 -8.21 8.06 23.69
C GLU A 37 -8.41 8.79 25.03
N ALA A 38 -8.81 10.07 25.00
CA ALA A 38 -9.14 10.81 26.21
C ALA A 38 -10.31 10.18 26.98
N GLY A 39 -11.34 9.71 26.27
CA GLY A 39 -12.45 8.96 26.87
C GLY A 39 -12.03 7.65 27.54
N ARG A 40 -10.87 7.09 27.19
CA ARG A 40 -10.26 5.90 27.81
C ARG A 40 -9.19 6.26 28.86
N GLY A 41 -8.96 7.55 29.14
CA GLY A 41 -7.90 8.01 30.04
C GLY A 41 -6.48 7.90 29.46
N HIS A 42 -6.35 7.78 28.14
CA HIS A 42 -5.07 7.66 27.43
C HIS A 42 -4.72 8.93 26.66
N ARG A 43 -3.42 9.11 26.40
CA ARG A 43 -2.92 10.19 25.52
C ARG A 43 -2.77 9.65 24.11
N PHE A 44 -3.45 10.29 23.15
CA PHE A 44 -3.38 9.90 21.73
C PHE A 44 -1.95 9.79 21.20
N SER A 45 -1.08 10.75 21.53
CA SER A 45 0.31 10.73 21.05
C SER A 45 1.07 9.48 21.48
N TRP A 46 0.77 8.93 22.66
CA TRP A 46 1.39 7.70 23.15
C TRP A 46 0.91 6.49 22.34
N THR A 47 -0.40 6.32 22.19
CA THR A 47 -1.01 5.24 21.41
C THR A 47 -0.58 5.30 19.94
N ALA A 48 -0.60 6.49 19.34
CA ALA A 48 -0.18 6.72 17.96
C ALA A 48 1.31 6.42 17.75
N SER A 49 2.18 6.76 18.70
CA SER A 49 3.61 6.42 18.61
C SER A 49 3.85 4.91 18.62
N TRP A 50 3.20 4.19 19.52
CA TRP A 50 3.25 2.72 19.55
C TRP A 50 2.65 2.10 18.29
N PHE A 51 1.59 2.70 17.73
CA PHE A 51 1.03 2.27 16.46
C PHE A 51 1.99 2.47 15.29
N THR A 52 2.67 3.61 15.21
CA THR A 52 3.69 3.86 14.18
C THR A 52 4.89 2.91 14.33
N LEU A 53 5.36 2.68 15.55
CA LEU A 53 6.43 1.70 15.83
C LEU A 53 6.00 0.28 15.45
N GLY A 54 4.79 -0.13 15.85
CA GLY A 54 4.19 -1.39 15.44
C GLY A 54 4.14 -1.50 13.91
N GLY A 55 3.72 -0.44 13.22
CA GLY A 55 3.70 -0.35 11.76
C GLY A 55 5.06 -0.59 11.13
N ALA A 56 6.11 0.05 11.66
CA ALA A 56 7.48 -0.16 11.23
C ALA A 56 7.90 -1.63 11.40
N VAL A 57 7.66 -2.22 12.57
CA VAL A 57 7.99 -3.63 12.86
C VAL A 57 7.20 -4.58 11.97
N GLY A 58 5.93 -4.28 11.69
CA GLY A 58 5.10 -5.05 10.75
C GLY A 58 5.67 -5.01 9.34
N GLY A 59 6.05 -3.82 8.87
CA GLY A 59 6.70 -3.66 7.57
C GLY A 59 8.04 -4.38 7.49
N LEU A 60 8.85 -4.31 8.55
CA LEU A 60 10.10 -5.07 8.66
C LEU A 60 9.85 -6.59 8.66
N SER A 61 8.74 -7.07 9.21
CA SER A 61 8.38 -8.49 9.19
C SER A 61 8.13 -8.96 7.75
N THR A 62 7.36 -8.20 6.97
CA THR A 62 7.17 -8.46 5.53
C THR A 62 8.48 -8.30 4.76
N GLY A 63 9.27 -7.27 5.09
CA GLY A 63 10.59 -7.02 4.50
C GLY A 63 11.56 -8.17 4.76
N ALA A 64 11.52 -8.81 5.93
CA ALA A 64 12.35 -9.96 6.27
C ALA A 64 11.99 -11.18 5.42
N VAL A 65 10.69 -11.43 5.21
CA VAL A 65 10.24 -12.49 4.29
C VAL A 65 10.69 -12.18 2.85
N ALA A 66 10.55 -10.93 2.41
CA ALA A 66 11.03 -10.49 1.10
C ALA A 66 12.56 -10.60 0.98
N ALA A 67 13.30 -10.36 2.08
CA ALA A 67 14.76 -10.45 2.12
C ALA A 67 15.26 -11.89 1.93
N LEU A 68 14.52 -12.90 2.43
CA LEU A 68 14.80 -14.30 2.11
C LEU A 68 14.66 -14.57 0.61
N GLY A 69 13.59 -14.05 0.00
CA GLY A 69 13.39 -14.13 -1.45
C GLY A 69 14.48 -13.39 -2.23
N ALA A 70 14.89 -12.21 -1.76
CA ALA A 70 15.98 -11.43 -2.37
C ALA A 70 17.32 -12.17 -2.29
N GLY A 71 17.60 -12.85 -1.16
CA GLY A 71 18.78 -13.70 -1.02
C GLY A 71 18.76 -14.89 -1.99
N ALA A 72 17.59 -15.50 -2.23
CA ALA A 72 17.44 -16.54 -3.24
C ALA A 72 17.67 -16.01 -4.66
N VAL A 73 17.11 -14.83 -5.00
CA VAL A 73 17.36 -14.17 -6.29
C VAL A 73 18.84 -13.84 -6.48
N ALA A 74 19.52 -13.38 -5.42
CA ALA A 74 20.96 -13.12 -5.46
C ALA A 74 21.76 -14.40 -5.72
N ALA A 75 21.38 -15.51 -5.11
CA ALA A 75 22.04 -16.81 -5.30
C ALA A 75 21.85 -17.39 -6.72
N LEU A 76 20.78 -16.99 -7.43
CA LEU A 76 20.54 -17.38 -8.81
C LEU A 76 21.33 -16.54 -9.83
N ASP A 77 22.00 -15.47 -9.39
CA ASP A 77 22.80 -14.56 -10.21
C ASP A 77 22.10 -14.11 -11.50
N LEU A 78 20.81 -13.77 -11.38
CA LEU A 78 20.01 -13.37 -12.53
C LEU A 78 20.53 -12.05 -13.12
N ALA A 79 20.69 -12.00 -14.43
CA ALA A 79 20.99 -10.77 -15.15
C ALA A 79 19.95 -9.67 -14.83
N ASP A 80 20.41 -8.42 -14.73
CA ASP A 80 19.55 -7.26 -14.41
C ASP A 80 18.35 -7.15 -15.36
N THR A 81 18.57 -7.39 -16.65
CA THR A 81 17.52 -7.39 -17.68
C THR A 81 16.41 -8.40 -17.39
N THR A 82 16.77 -9.59 -16.89
CA THR A 82 15.81 -10.63 -16.50
C THR A 82 15.02 -10.20 -15.27
N ARG A 83 15.69 -9.62 -14.26
CA ARG A 83 15.03 -9.10 -13.05
C ARG A 83 14.06 -7.98 -13.41
N TRP A 84 14.45 -7.05 -14.28
CA TRP A 84 13.57 -5.97 -14.75
C TRP A 84 12.39 -6.48 -15.58
N ALA A 85 12.59 -7.48 -16.45
CA ALA A 85 11.51 -8.08 -17.21
C ALA A 85 10.47 -8.78 -16.30
N LEU A 86 10.93 -9.52 -15.29
CA LEU A 86 10.06 -10.14 -14.28
C LEU A 86 9.33 -9.07 -13.45
N ALA A 87 10.03 -8.02 -13.04
CA ALA A 87 9.47 -6.90 -12.29
C ALA A 87 8.39 -6.17 -13.10
N ALA A 88 8.63 -5.96 -14.41
CA ALA A 88 7.66 -5.39 -15.33
C ALA A 88 6.41 -6.27 -15.45
N ALA A 89 6.58 -7.59 -15.59
CA ALA A 89 5.46 -8.52 -15.66
C ALA A 89 4.58 -8.47 -14.39
N ILE A 90 5.20 -8.46 -13.20
CA ILE A 90 4.47 -8.32 -11.93
C ILE A 90 3.74 -6.97 -11.89
N ALA A 91 4.40 -5.87 -12.27
CA ALA A 91 3.80 -4.54 -12.26
C ALA A 91 2.61 -4.40 -13.23
N ILE A 92 2.68 -5.04 -14.41
CA ILE A 92 1.58 -5.12 -15.38
C ILE A 92 0.38 -5.85 -14.76
N VAL A 93 0.63 -6.99 -14.10
CA VAL A 93 -0.43 -7.76 -13.44
C VAL A 93 -1.07 -6.94 -12.32
N THR A 94 -0.28 -6.29 -11.46
CA THR A 94 -0.85 -5.52 -10.35
C THR A 94 -1.64 -4.30 -10.82
N VAL A 95 -1.14 -3.55 -11.82
CA VAL A 95 -1.90 -2.41 -12.36
C VAL A 95 -3.18 -2.88 -13.06
N ALA A 96 -3.16 -4.01 -13.76
CA ALA A 96 -4.35 -4.60 -14.36
C ALA A 96 -5.42 -4.95 -13.30
N ILE A 97 -5.01 -5.52 -12.17
CA ILE A 97 -5.89 -5.78 -11.02
C ILE A 97 -6.47 -4.48 -10.47
N ASP A 98 -5.65 -3.46 -10.25
CA ASP A 98 -6.10 -2.16 -9.71
C ASP A 98 -7.05 -1.41 -10.67
N LEU A 99 -6.93 -1.66 -11.97
CA LEU A 99 -7.84 -1.16 -13.01
C LEU A 99 -9.10 -2.02 -13.18
N GLY A 100 -9.20 -3.16 -12.50
CA GLY A 100 -10.34 -4.08 -12.58
C GLY A 100 -10.40 -4.89 -13.88
N VAL A 101 -9.28 -5.03 -14.58
CA VAL A 101 -9.18 -5.87 -15.78
C VAL A 101 -9.48 -7.33 -15.39
N GLY A 102 -10.31 -8.01 -16.18
CA GLY A 102 -10.71 -9.40 -15.89
C GLY A 102 -11.74 -9.55 -14.75
N GLY A 103 -12.35 -8.44 -14.29
CA GLY A 103 -13.42 -8.49 -13.28
C GLY A 103 -12.94 -8.72 -11.85
N ILE A 104 -11.63 -8.68 -11.60
CA ILE A 104 -11.06 -8.81 -10.25
C ILE A 104 -11.42 -7.55 -9.45
N SER A 105 -12.03 -7.74 -8.29
CA SER A 105 -12.42 -6.65 -7.39
C SER A 105 -11.58 -6.66 -6.12
N LEU A 106 -11.06 -5.47 -5.78
CA LEU A 106 -10.42 -5.21 -4.50
C LEU A 106 -11.50 -4.86 -3.46
N PRO A 107 -11.38 -5.31 -2.20
CA PRO A 107 -10.18 -5.85 -1.55
C PRO A 107 -10.01 -7.38 -1.67
N ILE A 108 -8.75 -7.83 -1.81
CA ILE A 108 -8.37 -9.26 -1.95
C ILE A 108 -8.50 -10.02 -0.62
N PHE A 109 -7.95 -9.50 0.47
CA PHE A 109 -8.15 -10.05 1.82
C PHE A 109 -9.18 -9.24 2.58
N LYS A 110 -9.99 -9.91 3.40
CA LYS A 110 -11.08 -9.30 4.20
C LYS A 110 -10.94 -9.68 5.68
N ARG A 111 -9.87 -9.23 6.32
CA ARG A 111 -9.61 -9.43 7.76
C ARG A 111 -9.49 -8.10 8.49
N GLN A 112 -10.25 -7.96 9.57
CA GLN A 112 -10.18 -6.83 10.50
C GLN A 112 -9.26 -7.15 11.68
N VAL A 113 -8.78 -6.10 12.35
CA VAL A 113 -8.19 -6.22 13.68
C VAL A 113 -9.29 -6.53 14.71
N ASN A 114 -8.92 -7.17 15.82
CA ASN A 114 -9.86 -7.49 16.89
C ASN A 114 -10.14 -6.26 17.76
N ASP A 115 -11.33 -5.69 17.64
CA ASP A 115 -11.78 -4.47 18.34
C ASP A 115 -11.86 -4.66 19.87
N ALA A 116 -12.07 -5.89 20.35
CA ALA A 116 -12.10 -6.19 21.78
C ALA A 116 -10.77 -5.84 22.49
N TRP A 117 -9.67 -5.73 21.75
CA TRP A 117 -8.38 -5.30 22.30
C TRP A 117 -8.42 -3.89 22.88
N LEU A 118 -9.24 -2.99 22.32
CA LEU A 118 -9.41 -1.61 22.81
C LEU A 118 -9.96 -1.55 24.24
N ARG A 119 -10.72 -2.58 24.65
CA ARG A 119 -11.32 -2.69 25.99
C ARG A 119 -10.50 -3.55 26.95
N ARG A 120 -9.61 -4.40 26.42
CA ARG A 120 -8.89 -5.42 27.19
C ARG A 120 -7.44 -5.05 27.52
N TYR A 121 -6.77 -4.32 26.63
CA TYR A 121 -5.34 -4.08 26.72
C TYR A 121 -5.00 -2.60 26.91
N ARG A 122 -3.79 -2.35 27.41
CA ARG A 122 -3.24 -1.00 27.59
C ARG A 122 -2.99 -0.34 26.21
N ALA A 123 -3.04 1.00 26.17
CA ALA A 123 -2.76 1.83 25.00
C ALA A 123 -1.61 1.34 24.10
N TRP A 124 -0.46 1.07 24.71
CA TRP A 124 0.74 0.68 23.97
C TRP A 124 0.63 -0.73 23.35
N VAL A 125 -0.13 -1.64 23.98
CA VAL A 125 -0.30 -3.03 23.49
C VAL A 125 -1.17 -3.06 22.25
N TYR A 126 -2.37 -2.45 22.31
CA TYR A 126 -3.23 -2.43 21.12
C TYR A 126 -2.69 -1.48 20.06
N GLY A 127 -2.03 -0.37 20.46
CA GLY A 127 -1.32 0.51 19.54
C GLY A 127 -0.30 -0.28 18.73
N ALA A 128 0.66 -0.91 19.38
CA ALA A 128 1.68 -1.72 18.72
C ALA A 128 1.10 -2.89 17.94
N GLY A 129 0.14 -3.63 18.50
CA GLY A 129 -0.47 -4.80 17.86
C GLY A 129 -1.28 -4.48 16.61
N PHE A 130 -2.09 -3.41 16.64
CA PHE A 130 -2.81 -2.94 15.45
C PHE A 130 -1.85 -2.34 14.43
N GLY A 131 -0.86 -1.57 14.90
CA GLY A 131 0.20 -1.02 14.06
C GLY A 131 0.90 -2.12 13.28
N TRP A 132 1.34 -3.19 13.95
CA TRP A 132 2.01 -4.33 13.34
C TRP A 132 1.15 -5.05 12.30
N GLN A 133 -0.12 -5.33 12.61
CA GLN A 133 -1.04 -5.95 11.66
C GLN A 133 -1.22 -5.09 10.41
N ILE A 134 -1.38 -3.78 10.58
CA ILE A 134 -1.53 -2.82 9.49
C ILE A 134 -0.24 -2.70 8.67
N GLY A 135 0.90 -2.53 9.34
CA GLY A 135 2.21 -2.34 8.73
C GLY A 135 2.71 -3.55 7.95
N THR A 136 2.34 -4.77 8.38
CA THR A 136 2.61 -6.01 7.63
C THR A 136 1.99 -5.98 6.23
N GLY A 137 0.85 -5.29 6.10
CA GLY A 137 0.22 -4.99 4.82
C GLY A 137 -0.55 -6.12 4.15
N VAL A 138 -0.24 -7.37 4.49
CA VAL A 138 -0.93 -8.59 4.03
C VAL A 138 -1.80 -9.25 5.10
N ALA A 139 -1.74 -8.77 6.35
CA ALA A 139 -2.53 -9.31 7.46
C ALA A 139 -3.96 -8.73 7.56
N THR A 140 -4.23 -7.64 6.84
CA THR A 140 -5.52 -6.93 6.82
C THR A 140 -6.02 -6.74 5.39
N TYR A 141 -7.06 -5.93 5.21
CA TYR A 141 -7.54 -5.51 3.89
C TYR A 141 -6.44 -4.96 2.98
N ILE A 142 -6.40 -5.49 1.75
CA ILE A 142 -5.52 -5.05 0.66
C ILE A 142 -6.36 -4.27 -0.34
N MET A 143 -6.16 -2.94 -0.37
CA MET A 143 -6.94 -2.02 -1.22
C MET A 143 -6.29 -1.72 -2.58
N THR A 144 -5.14 -2.32 -2.84
CA THR A 144 -4.35 -2.20 -4.07
C THR A 144 -3.41 -3.39 -4.19
N ALA A 145 -3.30 -3.97 -5.38
CA ALA A 145 -2.31 -4.98 -5.70
C ALA A 145 -0.87 -4.45 -5.61
N GLY A 146 -0.68 -3.13 -5.54
CA GLY A 146 0.61 -2.48 -5.29
C GLY A 146 1.33 -2.98 -4.05
N VAL A 147 0.63 -3.52 -3.03
CA VAL A 147 1.28 -4.18 -1.88
C VAL A 147 2.09 -5.40 -2.32
N PHE A 148 1.56 -6.22 -3.22
CA PHE A 148 2.28 -7.37 -3.77
C PHE A 148 3.42 -6.93 -4.68
N LEU A 149 3.23 -5.85 -5.44
CA LEU A 149 4.31 -5.26 -6.24
C LEU A 149 5.45 -4.76 -5.35
N THR A 150 5.17 -4.10 -4.22
CA THR A 150 6.19 -3.70 -3.24
C THR A 150 7.03 -4.89 -2.78
N ILE A 151 6.40 -6.01 -2.44
CA ILE A 151 7.09 -7.24 -2.03
C ILE A 151 7.90 -7.82 -3.21
N GLY A 152 7.30 -7.93 -4.39
CA GLY A 152 7.93 -8.46 -5.59
C GLY A 152 9.16 -7.64 -6.02
N LEU A 153 9.05 -6.31 -6.03
CA LEU A 153 10.19 -5.43 -6.30
C LEU A 153 11.27 -5.53 -5.22
N GLY A 154 10.88 -5.64 -3.94
CA GLY A 154 11.81 -5.90 -2.84
C GLY A 154 12.62 -7.17 -3.06
N VAL A 155 11.97 -8.27 -3.41
CA VAL A 155 12.61 -9.55 -3.76
C VAL A 155 13.53 -9.38 -4.97
N LEU A 156 13.05 -8.75 -6.04
CA LEU A 156 13.78 -8.61 -7.31
C LEU A 156 14.94 -7.61 -7.25
N THR A 157 15.10 -6.84 -6.16
CA THR A 157 16.34 -6.09 -5.93
C THR A 157 17.55 -7.03 -5.80
N GLY A 158 17.36 -8.29 -5.42
CA GLY A 158 18.46 -9.21 -5.10
C GLY A 158 19.28 -8.78 -3.88
N SER A 159 18.79 -7.83 -3.07
CA SER A 159 19.47 -7.33 -1.88
C SER A 159 18.58 -7.50 -0.64
N PRO A 160 18.95 -8.39 0.30
CA PRO A 160 18.22 -8.57 1.55
C PRO A 160 18.02 -7.26 2.34
N LEU A 161 19.04 -6.39 2.35
CA LEU A 161 18.98 -5.10 3.03
C LEU A 161 18.01 -4.14 2.31
N ALA A 162 18.00 -4.12 0.99
CA ALA A 162 17.05 -3.31 0.23
C ALA A 162 15.60 -3.77 0.44
N ALA A 163 15.36 -5.08 0.45
CA ALA A 163 14.04 -5.65 0.75
C ALA A 163 13.56 -5.29 2.16
N LEU A 164 14.44 -5.36 3.18
CA LEU A 164 14.14 -4.91 4.54
C LEU A 164 13.82 -3.40 4.58
N ALA A 165 14.61 -2.58 3.90
CA ALA A 165 14.40 -1.13 3.86
C ALA A 165 13.07 -0.76 3.18
N ILE A 166 12.72 -1.42 2.07
CA ILE A 166 11.43 -1.23 1.38
C ILE A 166 10.27 -1.63 2.29
N GLY A 167 10.35 -2.79 2.94
CA GLY A 167 9.32 -3.27 3.86
C GLY A 167 9.16 -2.35 5.08
N GLY A 168 10.27 -1.97 5.72
CA GLY A 168 10.28 -1.03 6.83
C GLY A 168 9.71 0.34 6.45
N PHE A 169 10.07 0.88 5.29
CA PHE A 169 9.51 2.12 4.76
C PHE A 169 8.01 2.02 4.51
N PHE A 170 7.55 0.95 3.86
CA PHE A 170 6.12 0.68 3.66
C PHE A 170 5.35 0.67 4.99
N GLY A 171 5.86 -0.08 5.98
CA GLY A 171 5.25 -0.19 7.30
C GLY A 171 5.25 1.12 8.08
N LEU A 172 6.32 1.92 7.97
CA LEU A 172 6.41 3.25 8.58
C LEU A 172 5.39 4.22 7.98
N VAL A 173 5.29 4.29 6.64
CA VAL A 173 4.31 5.16 5.96
C VAL A 173 2.90 4.76 6.38
N ARG A 174 2.59 3.46 6.35
CA ARG A 174 1.26 2.96 6.70
C ARG A 174 0.94 3.14 8.19
N GLY A 175 1.90 2.89 9.06
CA GLY A 175 1.81 3.10 10.51
C GLY A 175 1.70 4.58 10.89
N SER A 176 2.18 5.49 10.05
CA SER A 176 2.07 6.93 10.28
C SER A 176 0.68 7.47 9.97
N ALA A 177 -0.16 6.73 9.24
CA ALA A 177 -1.50 7.15 8.86
C ALA A 177 -2.40 7.46 10.06
N VAL A 178 -2.17 6.85 11.23
CA VAL A 178 -2.90 7.16 12.48
C VAL A 178 -2.90 8.65 12.81
N TRP A 179 -1.83 9.35 12.45
CA TRP A 179 -1.68 10.78 12.73
C TRP A 179 -2.63 11.66 11.91
N ILE A 180 -3.26 11.12 10.86
CA ILE A 180 -4.35 11.80 10.13
C ILE A 180 -5.52 12.09 11.08
N GLY A 181 -5.78 11.23 12.07
CA GLY A 181 -6.83 11.41 13.07
C GLY A 181 -6.49 12.43 14.16
N ARG A 182 -5.30 13.05 14.15
CA ARG A 182 -4.88 14.04 15.16
C ARG A 182 -5.84 15.22 15.34
N PRO A 183 -6.51 15.76 14.31
CA PRO A 183 -7.48 16.84 14.49
C PRO A 183 -8.80 16.40 15.14
N ALA A 184 -9.10 15.10 15.22
CA ALA A 184 -10.37 14.57 15.69
C ALA A 184 -10.51 14.61 17.23
N THR A 185 -10.60 15.83 17.76
CA THR A 185 -10.83 16.13 19.19
C THR A 185 -12.31 16.17 19.56
N THR A 186 -13.20 16.25 18.58
CA THR A 186 -14.66 16.25 18.72
C THR A 186 -15.32 15.36 17.65
N PRO A 187 -16.61 14.98 17.80
CA PRO A 187 -17.30 14.20 16.77
C PRO A 187 -17.40 14.95 15.43
N ALA A 188 -17.62 16.27 15.46
CA ALA A 188 -17.66 17.11 14.26
C ALA A 188 -16.31 17.11 13.53
N ALA A 189 -15.20 17.29 14.25
CA ALA A 189 -13.86 17.26 13.68
C ALA A 189 -13.49 15.87 13.11
N LEU A 190 -13.99 14.79 13.72
CA LEU A 190 -13.86 13.44 13.16
C LEU A 190 -14.62 13.30 11.83
N GLY A 191 -15.83 13.85 11.74
CA GLY A 191 -16.59 13.92 10.48
C GLY A 191 -15.81 14.64 9.37
N GLU A 192 -15.22 15.80 9.67
CA GLU A 192 -14.40 16.54 8.70
C GLU A 192 -13.19 15.75 8.19
N VAL A 193 -12.54 14.97 9.07
CA VAL A 193 -11.43 14.08 8.68
C VAL A 193 -11.92 13.02 7.69
N HIS A 194 -13.06 12.37 7.95
CA HIS A 194 -13.64 11.39 7.04
C HIS A 194 -14.07 12.01 5.71
N ASP A 195 -14.72 13.17 5.73
CA ASP A 195 -15.12 13.88 4.52
C ASP A 195 -13.91 14.24 3.65
N ARG A 196 -12.80 14.64 4.28
CA ARG A 196 -11.54 14.91 3.56
C ARG A 196 -10.96 13.65 2.94
N LEU A 197 -10.98 12.53 3.66
CA LEU A 197 -10.53 11.25 3.13
C LEU A 197 -11.41 10.81 1.96
N ASP A 198 -12.72 10.90 2.07
CA ASP A 198 -13.63 10.52 0.99
C ASP A 198 -13.40 11.35 -0.28
N ARG A 199 -13.19 12.67 -0.16
CA ARG A 199 -12.81 13.53 -1.28
C ARG A 199 -11.50 13.11 -1.96
N LEU A 200 -10.55 12.56 -1.19
CA LEU A 200 -9.24 12.14 -1.68
C LEU A 200 -9.21 10.67 -2.15
N ALA A 201 -10.27 9.89 -1.92
CA ALA A 201 -10.31 8.47 -2.28
C ALA A 201 -10.06 8.21 -3.79
N PRO A 202 -10.65 8.98 -4.74
CA PRO A 202 -10.37 8.80 -6.16
C PRO A 202 -8.91 9.10 -6.52
N ALA A 203 -8.35 10.18 -5.94
CA ALA A 203 -6.96 10.57 -6.17
C ALA A 203 -5.98 9.53 -5.63
N SER A 204 -6.25 8.97 -4.44
CA SER A 204 -5.45 7.89 -3.86
C SER A 204 -5.42 6.65 -4.75
N ARG A 205 -6.58 6.26 -5.29
CA ARG A 205 -6.67 5.13 -6.24
C ARG A 205 -5.87 5.40 -7.51
N ALA A 206 -6.02 6.59 -8.09
CA ALA A 206 -5.29 6.98 -9.29
C ALA A 206 -3.77 7.03 -9.06
N ALA A 207 -3.32 7.54 -7.91
CA ALA A 207 -1.90 7.59 -7.56
C ALA A 207 -1.30 6.18 -7.40
N ALA A 208 -2.00 5.26 -6.72
CA ALA A 208 -1.54 3.88 -6.57
C ALA A 208 -1.44 3.15 -7.91
N ALA A 209 -2.46 3.26 -8.78
CA ALA A 209 -2.43 2.67 -10.11
C ALA A 209 -1.36 3.33 -11.00
N GLY A 210 -1.21 4.66 -10.92
CA GLY A 210 -0.20 5.41 -11.66
C GLY A 210 1.24 5.03 -11.27
N ALA A 211 1.52 4.83 -9.99
CA ALA A 211 2.82 4.35 -9.53
C ALA A 211 3.15 2.95 -10.07
N GLN A 212 2.17 2.05 -10.11
CA GLN A 212 2.34 0.72 -10.69
C GLN A 212 2.51 0.77 -12.21
N ALA A 213 1.75 1.63 -12.91
CA ALA A 213 1.90 1.86 -14.34
C ALA A 213 3.28 2.42 -14.68
N LEU A 214 3.77 3.40 -13.91
CA LEU A 214 5.10 3.96 -14.06
C LEU A 214 6.17 2.86 -13.90
N ALA A 215 6.05 2.06 -12.84
CA ALA A 215 6.97 0.94 -12.62
C ALA A 215 6.93 -0.04 -13.80
N ALA A 216 5.74 -0.43 -14.26
CA ALA A 216 5.58 -1.33 -15.41
C ALA A 216 6.27 -0.81 -16.68
N VAL A 217 6.05 0.46 -17.03
CA VAL A 217 6.63 1.07 -18.23
C VAL A 217 8.15 1.19 -18.13
N VAL A 218 8.66 1.70 -17.00
CA VAL A 218 10.11 1.89 -16.80
C VAL A 218 10.83 0.56 -16.77
N LEU A 219 10.32 -0.43 -16.05
CA LEU A 219 10.93 -1.76 -15.95
C LEU A 219 10.84 -2.51 -17.28
N ALA A 220 9.76 -2.35 -18.05
CA ALA A 220 9.68 -2.90 -19.40
C ALA A 220 10.71 -2.27 -20.33
N ALA A 221 10.93 -0.94 -20.22
CA ALA A 221 11.95 -0.25 -21.02
C ALA A 221 13.36 -0.79 -20.72
N LEU A 222 13.67 -0.99 -19.43
CA LEU A 222 14.97 -1.48 -18.99
C LEU A 222 15.20 -2.96 -19.31
N GLY A 223 14.18 -3.80 -19.13
CA GLY A 223 14.30 -5.26 -19.32
C GLY A 223 14.09 -5.75 -20.75
N LEU A 224 13.21 -5.08 -21.51
CA LEU A 224 12.73 -5.54 -22.83
C LEU A 224 12.88 -4.49 -23.94
N GLY A 225 13.33 -3.27 -23.62
CA GLY A 225 13.55 -2.18 -24.57
C GLY A 225 12.35 -1.26 -24.79
N ALA A 226 12.58 -0.17 -25.53
CA ALA A 226 11.63 0.93 -25.70
C ALA A 226 10.31 0.52 -26.38
N ALA A 227 10.34 -0.43 -27.32
CA ALA A 227 9.14 -0.91 -28.00
C ALA A 227 8.18 -1.62 -27.02
N ALA A 228 8.70 -2.45 -26.12
CA ALA A 228 7.91 -3.10 -25.09
C ALA A 228 7.30 -2.07 -24.12
N ALA A 229 8.08 -1.06 -23.72
CA ALA A 229 7.58 0.04 -22.88
C ALA A 229 6.42 0.81 -23.53
N ALA A 230 6.53 1.11 -24.82
CA ALA A 230 5.48 1.78 -25.57
C ALA A 230 4.20 0.93 -25.64
N LEU A 231 4.33 -0.37 -25.92
CA LEU A 231 3.19 -1.30 -25.93
C LEU A 231 2.50 -1.36 -24.55
N VAL A 232 3.26 -1.46 -23.46
CA VAL A 232 2.74 -1.46 -22.10
C VAL A 232 2.01 -0.15 -21.79
N ALA A 233 2.60 0.99 -22.13
CA ALA A 233 2.00 2.30 -21.91
C ALA A 233 0.66 2.46 -22.68
N VAL A 234 0.62 2.03 -23.95
CA VAL A 234 -0.60 2.05 -24.77
C VAL A 234 -1.66 1.12 -24.17
N ALA A 235 -1.30 -0.11 -23.80
CA ALA A 235 -2.24 -1.07 -23.21
C ALA A 235 -2.86 -0.55 -21.91
N ILE A 236 -2.07 0.05 -21.02
CA ILE A 236 -2.55 0.69 -19.80
C ILE A 236 -3.47 1.88 -20.14
N GLY A 237 -3.08 2.72 -21.09
CA GLY A 237 -3.89 3.85 -21.56
C GLY A 237 -5.26 3.43 -22.07
N VAL A 238 -5.31 2.36 -22.88
CA VAL A 238 -6.56 1.77 -23.38
C VAL A 238 -7.42 1.25 -22.22
N ALA A 239 -6.83 0.51 -21.27
CA ALA A 239 -7.55 -0.02 -20.10
C ALA A 239 -8.17 1.08 -19.23
N VAL A 240 -7.48 2.23 -19.09
CA VAL A 240 -7.99 3.39 -18.35
C VAL A 240 -9.14 4.10 -19.09
N LEU A 241 -9.07 4.18 -20.43
CA LEU A 241 -10.03 4.94 -21.24
C LEU A 241 -11.28 4.14 -21.63
N ALA A 242 -11.18 2.84 -21.86
CA ALA A 242 -12.27 2.01 -22.37
C ALA A 242 -13.55 2.06 -21.51
N PRO A 243 -13.50 1.98 -20.16
CA PRO A 243 -14.69 2.09 -19.32
C PRO A 243 -15.36 3.48 -19.39
N ARG A 244 -14.58 4.54 -19.64
CA ARG A 244 -15.09 5.93 -19.74
C ARG A 244 -15.84 6.16 -21.05
N LEU A 245 -15.38 5.53 -22.13
CA LEU A 245 -16.03 5.60 -23.44
C LEU A 245 -17.34 4.80 -23.45
N GLY A 246 -17.39 3.64 -22.79
CA GLY A 246 -18.61 2.84 -22.65
C GLY A 246 -19.72 3.56 -21.86
N ARG A 247 -19.37 4.24 -20.77
CA ARG A 247 -20.33 5.01 -19.96
C ARG A 247 -20.89 6.24 -20.67
N ARG A 248 -20.12 6.91 -21.54
CA ARG A 248 -20.61 8.06 -22.32
C ARG A 248 -21.64 7.68 -23.37
N ARG A 249 -21.63 6.44 -23.86
CA ARG A 249 -22.61 5.94 -24.86
C ARG A 249 -23.94 5.47 -24.24
N ALA A 250 -24.00 5.32 -22.91
CA ALA A 250 -25.16 4.77 -22.20
C ALA A 250 -26.06 5.83 -21.55
N LEU A 251 -25.84 7.13 -21.82
CA LEU A 251 -26.78 8.18 -21.43
C LEU A 251 -27.90 8.24 -22.50
N PRO A 252 -29.16 7.93 -22.16
CA PRO A 252 -30.28 8.18 -23.07
C PRO A 252 -30.47 9.69 -23.26
N ALA A 253 -30.80 10.08 -24.49
CA ALA A 253 -31.26 11.41 -24.87
C ALA A 253 -32.68 11.68 -24.34
#